data_AF-A0A7S0LR90-F1
#
_entry.id   AF-A0A7S0LR90-F1
#
_cell.length_a   1.000
_cell.length_b   1.000
_cell.length_c   1.000
_cell.angle_alpha   90.00
_cell.angle_beta   90.00
_cell.angle_gamma   90.00
#
_symmetry.space_group_name_H-M   'P 1'
#
loop_
_entity.id
_entity.type
_entity.pdbx_description
1 polymer ?
#
loop_
_entity_poly.entity_id
_entity_poly.type
_entity_poly.pdbx_seq_one_letter_code
_entity_poly.pdbx_strand_id
1 'polypeptide(L)'
;KRNSPPSYSVALRPLPRQTPPCSHTMDAADAAGGDDTYDQAREELKKFVQNFQEDDMNGQVTYKYLEHLQRVADRQQKRVEVELDDVAEHSGEALSEAIRCNTQRYVEILADALDDNMPDPSGAAADEDIADFLLR
;
A
#
# COMPACT_ATOMS: atom_id res chain seq x y z
N LYS A 1 -24.80 -5.70 -11.66
CA LYS A 1 -24.25 -5.05 -10.45
C LYS A 1 -22.75 -5.20 -10.50
N ARG A 2 -22.05 -4.26 -11.14
CA ARG A 2 -20.58 -4.21 -11.17
C ARG A 2 -20.19 -3.31 -10.03
N ASN A 3 -19.60 -3.88 -8.98
CA ASN A 3 -19.12 -3.16 -7.83
C ASN A 3 -17.92 -2.34 -8.29
N SER A 4 -18.07 -1.02 -8.35
CA SER A 4 -16.97 -0.12 -8.72
C SER A 4 -16.06 0.02 -7.51
N PRO A 5 -14.73 -0.14 -7.64
CA PRO A 5 -13.84 -0.03 -6.50
C PRO A 5 -13.91 1.40 -5.91
N PRO A 6 -13.81 1.55 -4.57
CA PRO A 6 -13.80 2.86 -3.93
C PRO A 6 -12.60 3.67 -4.43
N SER A 7 -12.85 4.93 -4.83
CA SER A 7 -11.79 5.82 -5.33
C SER A 7 -10.89 6.25 -4.18
N TYR A 8 -9.73 5.61 -4.10
CA TYR A 8 -8.76 5.84 -3.05
C TYR A 8 -7.42 6.32 -3.60
N SER A 9 -6.72 7.18 -2.85
CA SER A 9 -5.36 7.61 -3.22
C SER A 9 -4.34 7.08 -2.22
N VAL A 10 -3.40 6.26 -2.69
CA VAL A 10 -2.23 5.84 -1.91
C VAL A 10 -1.19 6.96 -1.98
N ALA A 11 -0.76 7.46 -0.82
CA ALA A 11 0.25 8.52 -0.73
C ALA A 11 1.44 8.04 0.10
N LEU A 12 2.58 7.84 -0.56
CA LEU A 12 3.86 7.63 0.13
C LEU A 12 4.38 8.99 0.61
N ARG A 13 4.70 9.12 1.90
CA ARG A 13 5.31 10.34 2.42
C ARG A 13 6.71 10.52 1.79
N PRO A 14 6.98 11.65 1.11
CA PRO A 14 8.27 11.86 0.48
C PRO A 14 9.32 12.25 1.53
N LEU A 15 10.37 11.44 1.67
CA LEU A 15 11.60 11.83 2.34
C LEU A 15 12.29 13.00 1.58
N PRO A 16 13.04 13.88 2.28
CA PRO A 16 13.79 14.94 1.63
C PRO A 16 14.72 14.36 0.55
N ARG A 17 14.66 14.92 -0.66
CA ARG A 17 15.40 14.50 -1.85
C ARG A 17 16.92 14.47 -1.62
N GLN A 18 17.44 13.37 -1.08
CA GLN A 18 18.83 12.98 -1.23
C GLN A 18 18.85 11.79 -2.19
N THR A 19 19.15 12.06 -3.46
CA THR A 19 19.45 11.02 -4.45
C THR A 19 20.93 11.14 -4.82
N PRO A 20 21.83 10.31 -4.26
CA PRO A 20 22.86 9.73 -5.11
C PRO A 20 22.16 8.90 -6.21
N PRO A 21 22.74 8.78 -7.43
CA PRO A 21 22.19 7.84 -8.41
C PRO A 21 22.16 6.46 -7.75
N CYS A 22 21.00 5.78 -7.74
CA CYS A 22 20.86 4.42 -7.24
C CYS A 22 21.93 3.56 -7.97
N SER A 23 23.10 3.36 -7.36
CA SER A 23 24.23 2.63 -7.94
C SER A 23 23.99 1.15 -7.72
N HIS A 24 22.87 0.64 -8.24
CA HIS A 24 22.78 -0.78 -8.52
C HIS A 24 23.76 -1.01 -9.66
N THR A 25 24.96 -1.48 -9.30
CA THR A 25 25.92 -2.00 -10.26
C THR A 25 25.16 -2.93 -11.19
N MET A 26 25.10 -2.53 -12.46
CA MET A 26 24.65 -3.37 -13.55
C MET A 26 25.58 -4.59 -13.59
N ASP A 27 25.20 -5.67 -12.91
CA ASP A 27 25.64 -7.00 -13.33
C ASP A 27 24.76 -7.39 -14.52
N ALA A 28 25.42 -7.52 -15.65
CA ALA A 28 24.86 -7.57 -16.99
C ALA A 28 24.24 -8.94 -17.36
N ALA A 29 23.40 -9.49 -16.50
CA ALA A 29 22.86 -10.83 -16.68
C ALA A 29 21.44 -11.02 -16.15
N ASP A 30 20.47 -10.22 -16.59
CA ASP A 30 19.13 -10.76 -16.86
C ASP A 30 18.33 -9.81 -17.76
N ALA A 31 18.16 -10.20 -19.02
CA ALA A 31 17.37 -9.46 -20.01
C ALA A 31 16.01 -10.13 -20.26
N ALA A 32 15.48 -10.90 -19.29
CA ALA A 32 14.23 -11.64 -19.47
C ALA A 32 13.25 -11.62 -18.27
N GLY A 33 13.64 -11.12 -17.08
CA GLY A 33 12.83 -11.21 -15.85
C GLY A 33 12.39 -9.88 -15.22
N GLY A 34 12.09 -8.85 -16.03
CA GLY A 34 11.64 -7.55 -15.50
C GLY A 34 10.26 -7.58 -14.82
N ASP A 35 9.49 -8.65 -15.01
CA ASP A 35 8.14 -8.83 -14.45
C ASP A 35 8.19 -9.52 -13.08
N ASP A 36 9.07 -10.52 -12.95
CA ASP A 36 9.20 -11.34 -11.73
C ASP A 36 9.56 -10.54 -10.49
N THR A 37 10.31 -9.44 -10.63
CA THR A 37 10.69 -8.58 -9.51
C THR A 37 9.50 -7.78 -8.98
N TYR A 38 8.58 -7.36 -9.86
CA TYR A 38 7.38 -6.63 -9.45
C TYR A 38 6.32 -7.56 -8.88
N ASP A 39 6.20 -8.78 -9.43
CA ASP A 39 5.32 -9.80 -8.87
C ASP A 39 5.78 -10.25 -7.48
N GLN A 40 7.10 -10.44 -7.29
CA GLN A 40 7.66 -10.70 -5.97
C GLN A 40 7.39 -9.53 -5.02
N ALA A 41 7.62 -8.29 -5.46
CA ALA A 41 7.33 -7.11 -4.65
C ALA A 41 5.84 -7.00 -4.30
N ARG A 42 4.93 -7.36 -5.21
CA ARG A 42 3.48 -7.39 -4.98
C ARG A 42 3.12 -8.35 -3.86
N GLU A 43 3.66 -9.57 -3.89
CA GLU A 43 3.43 -10.58 -2.86
C GLU A 43 4.03 -10.17 -1.51
N GLU A 44 5.21 -9.55 -1.49
CA GLU A 44 5.81 -9.03 -0.26
C GLU A 44 5.02 -7.86 0.33
N LEU A 45 4.56 -6.92 -0.49
CA LEU A 45 3.68 -5.82 -0.06
C LEU A 45 2.34 -6.35 0.47
N LYS A 46 1.80 -7.39 -0.15
CA LYS A 46 0.59 -8.07 0.32
C LYS A 46 0.79 -8.70 1.70
N LYS A 47 1.90 -9.38 1.92
CA LYS A 47 2.26 -9.94 3.23
C LYS A 47 2.49 -8.84 4.26
N PHE A 48 3.13 -7.74 3.87
CA PHE A 48 3.35 -6.58 4.74
C PHE A 48 2.03 -6.02 5.27
N VAL A 49 1.06 -5.76 4.39
CA VAL A 49 -0.26 -5.23 4.80
C VAL A 49 -0.97 -6.15 5.79
N GLN A 50 -0.86 -7.47 5.63
CA GLN A 50 -1.50 -8.45 6.51
C GLN A 50 -0.77 -8.67 7.85
N ASN A 51 0.57 -8.67 7.82
CA ASN A 51 1.39 -9.09 8.96
C ASN A 51 2.01 -7.94 9.74
N PHE A 52 1.88 -6.69 9.26
CA PHE A 52 2.42 -5.54 9.97
C PHE A 52 1.62 -5.29 11.25
N GLN A 53 2.32 -5.46 12.37
CA GLN A 53 1.81 -5.30 13.72
C GLN A 53 2.59 -4.17 14.38
N GLU A 54 1.87 -3.20 14.92
CA GLU A 54 2.43 -2.14 15.74
C GLU A 54 1.99 -2.38 17.19
N ASP A 55 2.97 -2.35 18.10
CA ASP A 55 2.71 -2.40 19.54
C ASP A 55 2.14 -1.05 19.97
N ASP A 56 0.85 -1.01 20.30
CA ASP A 56 0.26 0.18 20.91
C ASP A 56 0.89 0.41 22.29
N MET A 57 0.86 1.65 22.79
CA MET A 57 1.36 2.03 24.11
C MET A 57 0.71 1.23 25.26
N ASN A 58 -0.44 0.60 24.99
CA ASN A 58 -1.16 -0.28 25.90
C ASN A 58 -0.71 -1.75 25.85
N GLY A 59 0.30 -2.10 25.03
CA GLY A 59 0.78 -3.46 24.84
C GLY A 59 -0.18 -4.35 24.05
N GLN A 60 -1.08 -3.74 23.28
CA GLN A 60 -2.00 -4.47 22.42
C GLN A 60 -1.44 -4.47 20.99
N VAL A 61 -1.34 -5.67 20.42
CA VAL A 61 -0.93 -5.86 19.04
C VAL A 61 -2.05 -5.34 18.15
N THR A 62 -1.77 -4.25 17.42
CA THR A 62 -2.73 -3.66 16.48
C THR A 62 -2.19 -3.72 15.07
N TYR A 63 -3.08 -3.96 14.11
CA TYR A 63 -2.73 -3.99 12.69
C TYR A 63 -3.00 -2.61 12.08
N LYS A 64 -2.00 -1.70 12.19
CA LYS A 64 -2.08 -0.30 11.73
C LYS A 64 -2.72 -0.17 10.35
N TYR A 65 -2.21 -0.93 9.37
CA TYR A 65 -2.67 -0.85 7.98
C TYR A 65 -4.02 -1.50 7.73
N LEU A 66 -4.39 -2.56 8.45
CA LEU A 66 -5.72 -3.17 8.35
C LEU A 66 -6.80 -2.25 8.94
N GLU A 67 -6.50 -1.55 10.02
CA GLU A 67 -7.43 -0.55 10.58
C GLU A 67 -7.64 0.61 9.59
N HIS A 68 -6.56 1.09 8.96
CA HIS A 68 -6.67 2.08 7.90
C HIS A 68 -7.56 1.58 6.76
N LEU A 69 -7.35 0.34 6.28
CA LEU A 69 -8.19 -0.28 5.25
C LEU A 69 -9.65 -0.38 5.66
N GLN A 70 -9.94 -0.73 6.91
CA GLN A 70 -11.31 -0.77 7.41
C GLN A 70 -11.97 0.62 7.35
N ARG A 71 -11.25 1.68 7.72
CA ARG A 71 -11.75 3.06 7.59
C ARG A 71 -12.00 3.47 6.14
N VAL A 72 -11.24 2.91 5.19
CA VAL A 72 -11.52 3.08 3.74
C VAL A 72 -12.79 2.35 3.33
N ALA A 73 -12.92 1.09 3.74
CA ALA A 73 -14.08 0.26 3.43
C ALA A 73 -15.37 0.90 3.99
N ASP A 74 -15.29 1.45 5.19
CA ASP A 74 -16.36 2.18 5.86
C ASP A 74 -16.60 3.60 5.27
N ARG A 75 -15.85 3.97 4.21
CA ARG A 75 -15.88 5.26 3.53
C ARG A 75 -15.55 6.49 4.41
N GLN A 76 -14.99 6.26 5.59
CA GLN A 76 -14.58 7.32 6.51
C GLN A 76 -13.28 8.02 6.05
N GLN A 77 -12.41 7.30 5.33
CA GLN A 77 -11.11 7.78 4.88
C GLN A 77 -10.88 7.49 3.39
N LYS A 78 -10.29 8.45 2.66
CA LYS A 78 -10.00 8.37 1.21
C LYS A 78 -8.51 8.32 0.86
N ARG A 79 -7.60 8.29 1.85
CA ARG A 79 -6.14 8.23 1.66
C ARG A 79 -5.41 7.32 2.65
N VAL A 80 -4.54 6.40 2.18
CA VAL A 80 -3.75 5.47 3.03
C VAL A 80 -2.38 6.08 2.91
N GLU A 81 -1.85 6.52 4.04
CA GLU A 81 -0.46 6.90 4.14
C GLU A 81 0.30 5.66 4.54
N VAL A 82 1.22 5.22 3.68
CA VAL A 82 2.15 4.12 3.98
C VAL A 82 3.53 4.71 4.20
N GLU A 83 4.13 4.35 5.32
CA GLU A 83 5.47 4.79 5.68
C GLU A 83 6.50 3.85 5.07
N LEU A 84 7.52 4.42 4.41
CA LEU A 84 8.59 3.62 3.80
C LEU A 84 9.47 2.94 4.86
N ASP A 85 9.53 3.51 6.06
CA ASP A 85 10.29 2.98 7.19
C ASP A 85 9.66 1.64 7.66
N ASP A 86 8.33 1.59 7.77
CA ASP A 86 7.57 0.37 8.11
C ASP A 86 7.81 -0.76 7.08
N VAL A 87 7.84 -0.40 5.78
CA VAL A 87 8.13 -1.36 4.70
C VAL A 87 9.57 -1.87 4.77
N ALA A 88 10.52 -1.00 5.08
CA ALA A 88 11.92 -1.38 5.26
C ALA A 88 12.12 -2.32 6.46
N GLU A 89 11.37 -2.10 7.55
CA GLU A 89 11.42 -2.95 8.75
C GLU A 89 10.88 -4.36 8.49
N HIS A 90 9.81 -4.50 7.71
CA HIS A 90 9.16 -5.80 7.46
C HIS A 90 9.75 -6.58 6.29
N SER A 91 9.96 -5.91 5.14
CA SER A 91 10.35 -6.54 3.87
C SER A 91 11.80 -6.24 3.46
N GLY A 92 12.50 -5.39 4.21
CA GLY A 92 13.91 -5.04 4.02
C GLY A 92 14.16 -3.77 3.19
N GLU A 93 15.34 -3.18 3.40
CA GLU A 93 15.76 -1.92 2.75
C GLU A 93 15.86 -2.01 1.21
N ALA A 94 16.01 -3.21 0.65
CA ALA A 94 16.06 -3.37 -0.81
C ALA A 94 14.73 -2.98 -1.48
N LEU A 95 13.60 -3.29 -0.83
CA LEU A 95 12.27 -2.96 -1.35
C LEU A 95 11.98 -1.47 -1.18
N SER A 96 12.34 -0.86 -0.04
CA SER A 96 12.19 0.59 0.15
C SER A 96 12.98 1.37 -0.91
N GLU A 97 14.19 0.92 -1.24
CA GLU A 97 15.05 1.60 -2.20
C GLU A 97 14.51 1.45 -3.62
N ALA A 98 14.00 0.26 -3.97
CA ALA A 98 13.32 0.05 -5.24
C ALA A 98 12.08 0.94 -5.40
N ILE A 99 11.27 1.07 -4.33
CA ILE A 99 10.13 1.98 -4.28
C ILE A 99 10.60 3.43 -4.47
N ARG A 100 11.69 3.85 -3.80
CA ARG A 100 12.26 5.20 -3.96
C ARG A 100 12.75 5.48 -5.38
N CYS A 101 13.33 4.50 -6.07
CA CYS A 101 13.81 4.69 -7.44
C CYS A 101 12.65 4.70 -8.48
N ASN A 102 11.48 4.08 -8.20
CA ASN A 102 10.31 4.09 -9.10
C ASN A 102 8.95 4.17 -8.37
N THR A 103 8.69 5.28 -7.67
CA THR A 103 7.50 5.42 -6.82
C THR A 103 6.18 5.27 -7.57
N GLN A 104 6.09 5.71 -8.82
CA GLN A 104 4.83 5.68 -9.59
C GLN A 104 4.33 4.24 -9.80
N ARG A 105 5.20 3.34 -10.26
CA ARG A 105 4.80 1.96 -10.55
C ARG A 105 4.52 1.17 -9.26
N TYR A 106 5.31 1.39 -8.21
CA TYR A 106 5.08 0.72 -6.92
C TYR A 106 3.80 1.19 -6.24
N VAL A 107 3.34 2.43 -6.47
CA VAL A 107 2.02 2.89 -6.00
C VAL A 107 0.88 2.14 -6.67
N GLU A 108 0.96 1.87 -7.98
CA GLU A 108 -0.04 1.07 -8.69
C GLU A 108 -0.08 -0.37 -8.18
N ILE A 109 1.09 -1.02 -8.05
CA ILE A 109 1.20 -2.39 -7.53
C ILE A 109 0.69 -2.49 -6.08
N LEU A 110 1.00 -1.49 -5.25
CA LEU A 110 0.53 -1.42 -3.87
C LEU A 110 -0.99 -1.22 -3.81
N ALA A 111 -1.55 -0.38 -4.69
CA ALA A 111 -3.01 -0.22 -4.79
C ALA A 111 -3.69 -1.55 -5.14
N ASP A 112 -3.18 -2.27 -6.14
CA ASP A 112 -3.71 -3.60 -6.52
C ASP A 112 -3.59 -4.60 -5.35
N ALA A 113 -2.49 -4.56 -4.60
CA ALA A 113 -2.30 -5.41 -3.42
C ALA A 113 -3.25 -5.04 -2.28
N LEU A 114 -3.56 -3.76 -2.08
CA LEU A 114 -4.52 -3.31 -1.07
C LEU A 114 -5.96 -3.69 -1.45
N ASP A 115 -6.33 -3.54 -2.71
CA ASP A 115 -7.66 -3.92 -3.21
C ASP A 115 -7.92 -5.43 -3.02
N ASP A 116 -6.91 -6.27 -3.27
CA ASP A 116 -6.97 -7.71 -2.98
C ASP A 116 -7.17 -8.05 -1.50
N ASN A 117 -6.79 -7.15 -0.60
CA ASN A 117 -6.84 -7.30 0.86
C ASN A 117 -7.96 -6.49 1.52
N MET A 118 -8.84 -5.87 0.74
CA MET A 118 -9.87 -4.99 1.28
C MET A 118 -10.89 -5.80 2.10
N PRO A 119 -11.10 -5.46 3.39
CA PRO A 119 -12.10 -6.11 4.21
C PRO A 119 -13.52 -5.69 3.79
N ASP A 120 -14.51 -6.50 4.13
CA ASP A 120 -15.91 -6.12 3.97
C ASP A 120 -16.22 -4.85 4.80
N PRO A 121 -17.04 -3.92 4.27
CA PRO A 121 -17.42 -2.72 4.99
C PRO A 121 -18.15 -3.13 6.28
N SER A 122 -17.73 -2.56 7.41
CA SER A 122 -18.48 -2.69 8.64
C SER A 122 -19.83 -2.00 8.38
N GLY A 123 -20.93 -2.70 8.63
CA GLY A 123 -22.29 -2.29 8.25
C GLY A 123 -22.79 -0.99 8.90
N ALA A 124 -21.91 -0.18 9.49
CA ALA A 124 -22.14 1.14 10.04
C ALA A 124 -21.71 2.26 9.06
N ALA A 125 -21.90 2.06 7.75
CA ALA A 125 -21.79 3.13 6.75
C ALA A 125 -22.88 4.19 7.04
N ALA A 126 -22.56 5.11 7.97
CA ALA A 126 -23.50 6.08 8.52
C ALA A 126 -23.58 7.38 7.72
N ASP A 127 -22.93 7.47 6.56
CA ASP A 127 -23.11 8.60 5.66
C ASP A 127 -23.52 8.11 4.28
N GLU A 128 -24.76 8.43 3.92
CA GLU A 128 -25.25 8.42 2.54
C GLU A 128 -24.38 9.40 1.73
N ASP A 129 -23.26 8.92 1.20
CA ASP A 129 -22.38 9.74 0.38
C ASP A 129 -23.14 10.30 -0.83
N ILE A 130 -22.92 11.58 -1.15
CA ILE A 130 -23.50 12.28 -2.31
C ILE A 130 -23.31 11.48 -3.63
N ALA A 131 -22.26 10.65 -3.70
CA ALA A 131 -22.03 9.74 -4.82
C ALA A 131 -23.17 8.73 -5.04
N ASP A 132 -23.79 8.21 -3.98
CA ASP A 132 -24.94 7.32 -4.07
C ASP A 132 -26.21 8.07 -4.53
N PHE A 133 -26.31 9.38 -4.23
CA PHE A 133 -27.39 10.24 -4.74
C PHE A 133 -27.25 10.56 -6.24
N LEU A 134 -26.02 10.70 -6.74
CA LEU A 134 -25.73 11.01 -8.14
C LEU A 134 -25.82 9.80 -9.09
N LEU A 135 -25.82 8.58 -8.54
CA LEU A 135 -25.93 7.32 -9.30
C LEU A 135 -27.37 6.77 -9.36
N ARG A 136 -28.37 7.55 -8.91
CA ARG A 136 -29.80 7.17 -8.93
C ARG A 136 -30.51 7.50 -10.24
#